data_AF-A0A954WBS1-F1
#
_entry.id   AF-A0A954WBS1-F1
#
_cell.length_a   1.000
_cell.length_b   1.000
_cell.length_c   1.000
_cell.angle_alpha   90.00
_cell.angle_beta   90.00
_cell.angle_gamma   90.00
#
_symmetry.space_group_name_H-M   'P 1'
#
loop_
_entity.id
_entity.type
_entity.pdbx_description
1 polymer ?
#
loop_
_entity_poly.entity_id
_entity_poly.type
_entity_poly.pdbx_seq_one_letter_code
_entity_poly.pdbx_strand_id
1 'polypeptide(L)'
;DQLTGRNFERGREIFGAALCFKCHRFANDGGIIGPDLTGVGRRFNSRSIVESLIEPSRVISDQYQATQFLTDAGQTVVGRIVNLNGDNIMIITNMLDPSSQTQLKRGQIELMRPSPLSMMPEGLLDRFTKEAILDLIAYLRSGGDPNAPEFAAAGK
;
A
#
# COMPACT_ATOMS: atom_id res chain seq x y z
N ASP A 1 -21.57 0.39 14.70
CA ASP A 1 -20.43 0.33 13.76
C ASP A 1 -20.84 -0.55 12.59
N GLN A 2 -20.54 -0.19 11.34
CA GLN A 2 -21.03 -0.93 10.15
C GLN A 2 -20.29 -2.27 9.92
N LEU A 3 -19.31 -2.62 10.77
CA LEU A 3 -18.41 -3.74 10.54
C LEU A 3 -18.83 -5.06 11.20
N THR A 4 -20.00 -5.17 11.83
CA THR A 4 -20.52 -6.43 12.39
C THR A 4 -21.24 -7.27 11.33
N GLY A 5 -21.15 -8.60 11.42
CA GLY A 5 -21.82 -9.52 10.49
C GLY A 5 -21.25 -9.49 9.07
N ARG A 6 -19.96 -9.14 8.93
CA ARG A 6 -19.28 -9.07 7.63
C ARG A 6 -18.84 -10.45 7.16
N ASN A 7 -18.43 -10.55 5.89
CA ASN A 7 -18.02 -11.80 5.28
C ASN A 7 -16.48 -11.87 5.14
N PHE A 8 -15.85 -12.73 5.94
CA PHE A 8 -14.40 -12.92 5.95
C PHE A 8 -13.83 -13.31 4.57
N GLU A 9 -14.40 -14.34 3.94
CA GLU A 9 -13.90 -14.87 2.67
C GLU A 9 -14.02 -13.82 1.55
N ARG A 10 -15.16 -13.12 1.49
CA ARG A 10 -15.33 -12.01 0.54
C ARG A 10 -14.32 -10.90 0.79
N GLY A 11 -14.07 -10.53 2.05
CA GLY A 11 -13.04 -9.54 2.39
C GLY A 11 -11.65 -9.95 1.90
N ARG A 12 -11.27 -11.23 2.07
CA ARG A 12 -10.02 -11.79 1.55
C ARG A 12 -9.95 -11.79 0.02
N GLU A 13 -11.03 -12.19 -0.64
CA GLU A 13 -11.14 -12.16 -2.11
C GLU A 13 -10.96 -10.75 -2.66
N ILE A 14 -11.60 -9.76 -2.03
CA ILE A 14 -11.48 -8.35 -2.42
C ILE A 14 -10.07 -7.83 -2.17
N PHE A 15 -9.40 -8.21 -1.07
CA PHE A 15 -7.99 -7.85 -0.84
C PHE A 15 -7.08 -8.35 -1.96
N GLY A 16 -7.31 -9.57 -2.46
CA GLY A 16 -6.59 -10.11 -3.62
C GLY A 16 -6.95 -9.43 -4.93
N ALA A 17 -8.25 -9.24 -5.19
CA ALA A 17 -8.73 -8.57 -6.39
C ALA A 17 -8.26 -7.11 -6.47
N ALA A 18 -8.23 -6.38 -5.36
CA ALA A 18 -7.68 -5.02 -5.27
C ALA A 18 -6.15 -4.98 -5.37
N LEU A 19 -5.50 -6.12 -5.68
CA LEU A 19 -4.06 -6.26 -5.84
C LEU A 19 -3.25 -5.99 -4.57
N CYS A 20 -3.89 -5.93 -3.39
CA CYS A 20 -3.20 -5.59 -2.15
C CYS A 20 -2.09 -6.61 -1.83
N PHE A 21 -2.31 -7.91 -2.09
CA PHE A 21 -1.30 -8.97 -1.92
C PHE A 21 -0.05 -8.78 -2.79
N LYS A 22 -0.11 -7.99 -3.88
CA LYS A 22 1.08 -7.74 -4.71
C LYS A 22 2.14 -6.95 -3.96
N CYS A 23 1.70 -6.04 -3.09
CA CYS A 23 2.60 -5.14 -2.38
C CYS A 23 2.69 -5.45 -0.88
N HIS A 24 1.57 -5.82 -0.26
CA HIS A 24 1.46 -5.94 1.19
C HIS A 24 1.42 -7.39 1.63
N ARG A 25 2.01 -7.62 2.80
CA ARG A 25 1.84 -8.84 3.56
C ARG A 25 0.58 -8.73 4.41
N PHE A 26 -0.18 -9.81 4.51
CA PHE A 26 -1.31 -9.93 5.41
C PHE A 26 -1.50 -11.39 5.81
N ALA A 27 -1.52 -11.67 7.12
CA ALA A 27 -1.64 -13.01 7.67
C ALA A 27 -0.64 -14.02 7.05
N ASN A 28 0.62 -13.59 6.91
CA ASN A 28 1.74 -14.32 6.28
C ASN A 28 1.68 -14.51 4.75
N ASP A 29 0.64 -14.04 4.08
CA ASP A 29 0.53 -14.07 2.61
C ASP A 29 0.87 -12.72 1.98
N GLY A 30 1.40 -12.71 0.75
CA GLY A 30 1.58 -11.51 -0.07
C GLY A 30 3.02 -10.96 -0.13
N GLY A 31 3.13 -9.72 -0.62
CA GLY A 31 4.39 -9.04 -0.92
C GLY A 31 5.04 -8.37 0.29
N ILE A 32 6.28 -7.90 0.12
CA ILE A 32 7.08 -7.21 1.16
C ILE A 32 7.43 -5.78 0.77
N ILE A 33 6.73 -5.27 -0.24
CA ILE A 33 7.05 -4.01 -0.88
C ILE A 33 6.45 -2.84 -0.09
N GLY A 34 5.19 -2.97 0.30
CA GLY A 34 4.53 -2.12 1.28
C GLY A 34 4.65 -2.67 2.70
N PRO A 35 4.08 -1.97 3.70
CA PRO A 35 4.01 -2.45 5.07
C PRO A 35 3.20 -3.73 5.22
N ASP A 36 3.54 -4.51 6.24
CA ASP A 36 2.68 -5.59 6.73
C ASP A 36 1.38 -5.00 7.30
N LEU A 37 0.25 -5.44 6.75
CA LEU A 37 -1.08 -4.98 7.11
C LEU A 37 -1.76 -5.87 8.16
N THR A 38 -1.18 -7.00 8.57
CA THR A 38 -1.77 -7.94 9.55
C THR A 38 -2.14 -7.24 10.86
N GLY A 39 -1.35 -6.26 11.29
CA GLY A 39 -1.60 -5.47 12.49
C GLY A 39 -2.37 -4.16 12.27
N VAL A 40 -2.82 -3.85 11.05
CA VAL A 40 -3.34 -2.52 10.71
C VAL A 40 -4.58 -2.17 11.53
N GLY A 41 -5.47 -3.13 11.79
CA GLY A 41 -6.67 -2.94 12.60
C GLY A 41 -6.41 -2.57 14.06
N ARG A 42 -5.24 -2.93 14.60
CA ARG A 42 -4.84 -2.54 15.97
C ARG A 42 -4.23 -1.13 16.02
N ARG A 43 -3.64 -0.69 14.90
CA ARG A 43 -2.91 0.59 14.80
C ARG A 43 -3.80 1.74 14.34
N PHE A 44 -4.80 1.46 13.52
CA PHE A 44 -5.63 2.46 12.87
C PHE A 44 -7.11 2.12 12.98
N ASN A 45 -7.94 3.16 13.16
CA ASN A 45 -9.39 3.02 13.07
C ASN A 45 -9.84 2.86 11.61
N SER A 46 -11.07 2.41 11.40
CA SER A 46 -11.63 2.12 10.08
C SER A 46 -11.63 3.33 9.14
N ARG A 47 -11.85 4.55 9.67
CA ARG A 47 -11.80 5.78 8.87
C ARG A 47 -10.39 6.01 8.32
N SER A 48 -9.37 5.93 9.16
CA SER A 48 -7.98 6.12 8.73
C SER A 48 -7.55 5.07 7.72
N ILE A 49 -7.97 3.81 7.87
CA ILE A 49 -7.71 2.76 6.89
C ILE A 49 -8.34 3.13 5.55
N VAL A 50 -9.65 3.42 5.52
CA VAL A 50 -10.36 3.79 4.29
C VAL A 50 -9.73 5.02 3.62
N GLU A 51 -9.37 6.02 4.40
CA GLU A 51 -8.73 7.23 3.91
C GLU A 51 -7.38 6.94 3.25
N SER A 52 -6.56 6.05 3.81
CA SER A 52 -5.32 5.59 3.16
C SER A 52 -5.55 4.77 1.90
N LEU A 53 -6.69 4.07 1.77
CA LEU A 53 -7.02 3.32 0.55
C LEU A 53 -7.53 4.23 -0.58
N ILE A 54 -8.24 5.31 -0.25
CA ILE A 54 -8.82 6.25 -1.21
C ILE A 54 -7.83 7.35 -1.58
N GLU A 55 -7.08 7.87 -0.61
CA GLU A 55 -6.11 8.95 -0.78
C GLU A 55 -4.71 8.53 -0.25
N PRO A 56 -4.04 7.56 -0.90
CA PRO A 56 -2.75 7.03 -0.44
C PRO A 56 -1.64 8.09 -0.40
N SER A 57 -1.74 9.14 -1.21
CA SER A 57 -0.76 10.24 -1.26
C SER A 57 -0.95 11.28 -0.14
N ARG A 58 -2.07 11.24 0.60
CA ARG A 58 -2.37 12.24 1.64
C ARG A 58 -1.43 12.14 2.84
N VAL A 59 -1.10 10.92 3.25
CA VAL A 59 -0.13 10.66 4.32
C VAL A 59 0.75 9.49 3.90
N ILE A 60 2.01 9.78 3.59
CA ILE A 60 2.99 8.78 3.18
C ILE A 60 3.99 8.63 4.32
N SER A 61 4.18 7.39 4.79
CA SER A 61 5.22 7.10 5.79
C SER A 61 6.60 7.28 5.15
N ASP A 62 7.51 7.98 5.84
CA ASP A 62 8.90 8.19 5.41
C ASP A 62 9.61 6.88 5.01
N GLN A 63 9.28 5.77 5.68
CA GLN A 63 9.84 4.44 5.38
C GLN A 63 9.47 3.93 3.98
N TYR A 64 8.34 4.37 3.43
CA TYR A 64 7.80 3.94 2.14
C TYR A 64 7.73 5.08 1.13
N GLN A 65 8.14 6.29 1.50
CA GLN A 65 8.10 7.44 0.62
C GLN A 65 9.10 7.28 -0.52
N ALA A 66 8.60 7.43 -1.74
CA ALA A 66 9.46 7.46 -2.91
C ALA A 66 10.24 8.77 -2.98
N THR A 67 11.33 8.76 -3.74
CA THR A 67 12.09 9.96 -4.07
C THR A 67 11.80 10.34 -5.51
N GLN A 68 11.58 11.64 -5.74
CA GLN A 68 11.55 12.23 -7.08
C GLN A 68 12.92 12.82 -7.39
N PHE A 69 13.43 12.44 -8.56
CA PHE A 69 14.70 12.89 -9.13
C PHE A 69 14.41 13.69 -10.40
N LEU A 70 14.97 14.88 -10.52
CA LEU A 70 15.08 15.61 -11.78
C LEU A 70 16.53 15.47 -12.26
N THR A 71 16.72 14.98 -13.49
CA THR A 71 18.03 14.88 -14.10
C THR A 71 18.41 16.16 -14.84
N ASP A 72 19.70 16.36 -15.06
CA ASP A 72 20.28 17.40 -15.92
C ASP A 72 19.74 17.36 -17.36
N ALA A 73 19.31 16.20 -17.83
CA ALA A 73 18.62 16.00 -19.10
C ALA A 73 17.12 16.39 -19.08
N GLY A 74 16.62 16.92 -17.96
CA GLY A 74 15.22 17.30 -17.77
C GLY A 74 14.27 16.13 -17.53
N GLN A 75 14.79 14.92 -17.26
CA GLN A 75 13.95 13.75 -17.00
C GLN A 75 13.53 13.71 -15.53
N THR A 76 12.24 13.51 -15.27
CA THR A 76 11.75 13.18 -13.93
C THR A 76 11.69 11.67 -13.76
N VAL A 77 12.37 11.16 -12.74
CA VAL A 77 12.31 9.76 -12.33
C VAL A 77 11.77 9.68 -10.91
N VAL A 78 10.79 8.81 -10.66
CA VAL A 78 10.21 8.61 -9.32
C VAL A 78 10.39 7.15 -8.94
N GLY A 79 10.99 6.91 -7.77
CA GLY A 79 11.35 5.55 -7.35
C GLY A 79 11.72 5.46 -5.88
N ARG A 80 11.69 4.25 -5.32
CA ARG A 80 12.22 3.99 -3.98
C ARG A 80 13.71 3.67 -4.06
N ILE A 81 14.53 4.37 -3.30
CA ILE A 81 15.96 4.08 -3.18
C ILE A 81 16.12 2.74 -2.48
N VAL A 82 16.87 1.82 -3.09
CA VAL A 82 17.19 0.50 -2.52
C VAL A 82 18.68 0.29 -2.26
N ASN A 83 19.53 1.08 -2.92
CA ASN A 83 20.96 1.07 -2.66
C ASN A 83 21.58 2.43 -2.99
N LEU A 84 22.49 2.89 -2.12
CA LEU A 84 23.37 4.02 -2.36
C LEU A 84 24.81 3.49 -2.33
N ASN A 85 25.52 3.57 -3.46
CA ASN A 85 26.89 3.09 -3.56
C ASN A 85 27.76 4.09 -4.33
N GLY A 86 28.50 4.93 -3.59
CA GLY A 86 29.28 6.03 -4.15
C GLY A 86 28.40 6.99 -4.94
N ASP A 87 28.69 7.12 -6.23
CA ASP A 87 27.93 7.96 -7.16
C ASP A 87 26.69 7.26 -7.74
N ASN A 88 26.49 5.97 -7.48
CA ASN A 88 25.37 5.22 -8.02
C ASN A 88 24.21 5.17 -7.02
N ILE A 89 23.02 5.48 -7.51
CA ILE A 89 21.75 5.38 -6.80
C ILE A 89 20.91 4.34 -7.53
N MET A 90 20.63 3.21 -6.87
CA MET A 90 19.72 2.19 -7.38
C MET A 90 18.32 2.45 -6.84
N ILE A 91 17.35 2.54 -7.75
CA ILE A 91 15.96 2.82 -7.43
C ILE A 91 15.04 1.77 -8.05
N ILE A 92 13.98 1.41 -7.33
CA ILE A 92 12.85 0.66 -7.88
C ILE A 92 11.81 1.68 -8.34
N THR A 93 11.53 1.71 -9.63
CA THR A 93 10.52 2.58 -10.25
C THR A 93 9.19 1.86 -10.47
N ASN A 94 9.22 0.53 -10.57
CA ASN A 94 8.03 -0.32 -10.66
C ASN A 94 7.94 -1.25 -9.45
N MET A 95 7.03 -0.95 -8.53
CA MET A 95 6.84 -1.75 -7.32
C MET A 95 6.25 -3.14 -7.57
N LEU A 96 5.66 -3.38 -8.75
CA LEU A 96 5.16 -4.69 -9.17
C LEU A 96 6.25 -5.59 -9.77
N ASP A 97 7.39 -5.00 -10.14
CA ASP A 97 8.59 -5.73 -10.55
C ASP A 97 9.83 -5.18 -9.81
N PRO A 98 10.01 -5.57 -8.53
CA PRO A 98 11.11 -5.09 -7.70
C PRO A 98 12.50 -5.49 -8.22
N SER A 99 12.57 -6.45 -9.15
CA SER A 99 13.80 -6.91 -9.76
C SER A 99 14.33 -5.94 -10.82
N SER A 100 13.42 -5.16 -11.43
CA SER A 100 13.75 -4.12 -12.39
C SER A 100 14.16 -2.84 -11.68
N GLN A 101 15.47 -2.68 -11.48
CA GLN A 101 16.06 -1.51 -10.85
C GLN A 101 16.60 -0.54 -11.91
N THR A 102 16.36 0.75 -11.71
CA THR A 102 16.96 1.83 -12.49
C THR A 102 18.16 2.38 -11.73
N GLN A 103 19.27 2.60 -12.43
CA GLN A 103 20.46 3.23 -11.87
C GLN A 103 20.52 4.70 -12.30
N LEU A 104 20.66 5.60 -11.33
CA LEU A 104 20.97 7.02 -11.56
C LEU A 104 22.38 7.32 -11.05
N LYS A 105 23.10 8.20 -11.75
CA LYS A 105 24.37 8.75 -11.23
C LYS A 105 24.11 10.06 -10.50
N ARG A 106 24.68 10.24 -9.31
CA ARG A 106 24.54 11.45 -8.50
C ARG A 106 24.88 12.72 -9.26
N GLY A 107 25.92 12.70 -10.09
CA GLY A 107 26.33 13.85 -10.91
C GLY A 107 25.35 14.26 -12.01
N GLN A 108 24.36 13.41 -12.33
CA GLN A 108 23.31 13.71 -13.32
C GLN A 108 22.03 14.23 -12.67
N ILE A 109 21.98 14.35 -11.33
CA ILE A 109 20.78 14.72 -10.60
C ILE A 109 20.84 16.21 -10.27
N GLU A 110 19.91 16.96 -10.85
CA GLU A 110 19.72 18.39 -10.58
C GLU A 110 18.95 18.60 -9.27
N LEU A 111 17.91 17.81 -9.03
CA LEU A 111 17.07 17.88 -7.84
C LEU A 111 16.73 16.48 -7.33
N MET A 112 16.81 16.32 -6.01
CA MET A 112 16.35 15.12 -5.31
C MET A 112 15.46 15.56 -4.15
N ARG A 113 14.21 15.11 -4.13
CA ARG A 113 13.25 15.45 -3.06
C ARG A 113 12.28 14.31 -2.78
N PRO A 114 11.66 14.28 -1.60
CA PRO A 114 10.57 13.35 -1.33
C PRO A 114 9.45 13.49 -2.37
N SER A 115 8.93 12.37 -2.86
CA SER A 115 7.79 12.36 -3.77
C SER A 115 6.52 12.79 -3.01
N PRO A 116 5.71 13.71 -3.58
CA PRO A 116 4.39 14.00 -3.03
C PRO A 116 3.36 12.91 -3.37
N LEU A 117 3.68 12.00 -4.30
CA LEU A 117 2.82 10.90 -4.71
C LEU A 117 3.25 9.60 -4.05
N SER A 118 2.27 8.85 -3.56
CA SER A 118 2.45 7.50 -3.05
C SER A 118 2.72 6.51 -4.19
N MET A 119 3.47 5.45 -3.85
CA MET A 119 3.65 4.30 -4.73
C MET A 119 2.47 3.32 -4.66
N MET A 120 1.58 3.48 -3.68
CA MET A 120 0.31 2.76 -3.65
C MET A 120 -0.62 3.38 -4.70
N PRO A 121 -1.16 2.58 -5.65
CA PRO A 121 -2.05 3.10 -6.68
C PRO A 121 -3.35 3.67 -6.09
N GLU A 122 -3.86 4.72 -6.72
CA GLU A 122 -5.22 5.22 -6.50
C GLU A 122 -6.24 4.39 -7.30
N GLY A 123 -7.53 4.52 -6.96
CA GLY A 123 -8.62 3.86 -7.68
C GLY A 123 -8.71 2.33 -7.50
N LEU A 124 -7.93 1.75 -6.57
CA LEU A 124 -7.96 0.31 -6.29
C LEU A 124 -9.34 -0.19 -5.85
N LEU A 125 -10.17 0.69 -5.30
CA LEU A 125 -11.50 0.37 -4.80
C LEU A 125 -12.65 0.64 -5.79
N ASP A 126 -12.40 1.33 -6.90
CA ASP A 126 -13.44 1.94 -7.75
C ASP A 126 -14.41 0.94 -8.38
N ARG A 127 -13.97 -0.31 -8.54
CA ARG A 127 -14.75 -1.39 -9.13
C ARG A 127 -15.57 -2.22 -8.13
N PHE A 128 -15.46 -1.92 -6.83
CA PHE A 128 -16.12 -2.69 -5.79
C PHE A 128 -17.32 -1.95 -5.22
N THR A 129 -18.35 -2.69 -4.84
CA THR A 129 -19.52 -2.13 -4.17
C THR A 129 -19.18 -1.71 -2.74
N LYS A 130 -19.99 -0.82 -2.17
CA LYS A 130 -19.85 -0.42 -0.76
C LYS A 130 -19.82 -1.62 0.19
N GLU A 131 -20.68 -2.62 -0.03
CA GLU A 131 -20.72 -3.82 0.82
C GLU A 131 -19.41 -4.62 0.73
N ALA A 132 -18.87 -4.82 -0.47
CA ALA A 132 -17.59 -5.49 -0.66
C ALA A 132 -16.42 -4.73 0.00
N ILE A 133 -16.44 -3.39 -0.06
CA ILE A 133 -15.46 -2.56 0.63
C ILE A 133 -15.60 -2.72 2.15
N LEU A 134 -16.82 -2.78 2.70
CA LEU A 134 -17.01 -2.99 4.14
C LEU A 134 -16.46 -4.35 4.60
N ASP A 135 -16.56 -5.41 3.80
CA ASP A 135 -15.92 -6.68 4.14
C ASP A 135 -14.40 -6.63 4.03
N LEU A 136 -13.86 -5.90 3.05
CA LEU A 136 -12.41 -5.65 2.97
C LEU A 136 -11.92 -4.93 4.24
N ILE A 137 -12.64 -3.91 4.69
CA ILE A 137 -12.27 -3.19 5.92
C ILE A 137 -12.38 -4.11 7.14
N ALA A 138 -13.44 -4.92 7.24
CA ALA A 138 -13.56 -5.92 8.31
C ALA A 138 -12.40 -6.93 8.31
N TYR A 139 -12.00 -7.41 7.12
CA TYR A 139 -10.85 -8.28 6.94
C TYR A 139 -9.54 -7.63 7.40
N LEU A 140 -9.28 -6.39 7.00
CA LEU A 140 -8.11 -5.64 7.48
C LEU A 140 -8.12 -5.42 9.01
N ARG A 141 -9.31 -5.16 9.56
CA ARG A 141 -9.51 -4.90 10.99
C ARG A 141 -9.27 -6.15 11.84
N SER A 142 -9.66 -7.33 11.36
CA SER A 142 -9.49 -8.59 12.07
C SER A 142 -8.05 -9.10 12.15
N GLY A 143 -7.17 -8.56 11.30
CA GLY A 143 -5.81 -9.09 11.17
C GLY A 143 -5.76 -10.51 10.61
N GLY A 144 -6.79 -10.92 9.86
CA GLY A 144 -6.88 -12.24 9.26
C GLY A 144 -7.46 -13.31 10.18
N ASP A 145 -7.97 -12.95 11.36
CA ASP A 145 -8.71 -13.87 12.23
C ASP A 145 -10.17 -13.99 11.76
N PRO A 146 -10.63 -15.17 11.28
CA PRO A 146 -12.02 -15.37 10.87
C PRO A 146 -13.00 -15.37 12.06
N ASN A 147 -12.52 -15.49 13.29
CA ASN A 147 -13.35 -15.46 14.50
C ASN A 147 -13.44 -14.07 15.14
N ALA A 148 -12.91 -13.03 14.48
CA ALA A 148 -12.93 -11.67 15.00
C ALA A 148 -14.36 -11.10 15.12
N PRO A 149 -14.58 -10.11 16.01
CA PRO A 149 -15.92 -9.55 16.26
C PRO A 149 -16.62 -9.00 15.01
N GLU A 150 -15.87 -8.58 14.00
CA GLU A 150 -16.38 -8.09 12.73
C GLU A 150 -17.21 -9.16 11.97
N PHE A 151 -16.90 -10.44 12.19
CA PHE A 151 -17.57 -11.57 11.52
C PHE A 151 -18.59 -12.29 12.42
N ALA A 152 -18.68 -11.88 13.69
CA ALA A 152 -19.74 -12.37 14.56
C ALA A 152 -21.09 -11.99 13.96
N ALA A 153 -22.05 -12.92 14.04
CA ALA A 153 -23.43 -12.65 13.61
C ALA A 153 -23.91 -11.36 14.26
N ALA A 154 -24.44 -10.43 13.47
CA ALA A 154 -25.07 -9.24 14.01
C ALA A 154 -26.15 -9.70 14.99
N GLY A 155 -25.98 -9.36 16.28
CA GLY A 155 -26.96 -9.67 17.31
C GLY A 155 -28.33 -9.20 16.85
N LYS A 156 -29.32 -10.08 16.96
CA LYS A 156 -30.72 -9.77 16.65
C LYS A 156 -31.22 -8.57 17.45
#